data_AF-A0A662EI32-F1
#
_entry.id   AF-A0A662EI32-F1
#
_cell.length_a   1.000
_cell.length_b   1.000
_cell.length_c   1.000
_cell.angle_alpha   90.00
_cell.angle_beta   90.00
_cell.angle_gamma   90.00
#
_symmetry.space_group_name_H-M   'P 1'
#
loop_
_entity.id
_entity.type
_entity.pdbx_description
1 polymer ?
#
loop_
_entity_poly.entity_id
_entity_poly.type
_entity_poly.pdbx_seq_one_letter_code
_entity_poly.pdbx_strand_id
1 'polypeptide(L)'
;IHRLGKGGRYFWQRRRERNPRSIRERIWREAWLSYELARRLVEALQEREVLGFHLEIHVDVGRSGRTRELVEEVVGMIRGSGFAVRTKPEAYAASTVADKHT
;
A
#
# COMPACT_ATOMS: atom_id res chain seq x y z
N ILE A 1 -29.42 -1.86 5.04
CA ILE A 1 -28.65 -2.94 5.71
C ILE A 1 -27.37 -3.17 4.93
N HIS A 2 -26.24 -2.58 5.34
CA HIS A 2 -24.92 -2.86 4.76
C HIS A 2 -24.42 -4.20 5.31
N ARG A 3 -24.08 -5.16 4.43
CA ARG A 3 -23.53 -6.46 4.87
C ARG A 3 -22.05 -6.28 5.17
N LEU A 4 -21.65 -6.51 6.42
CA LEU A 4 -20.25 -6.65 6.80
C LEU A 4 -19.56 -7.66 5.87
N GLY A 5 -18.46 -7.27 5.24
CA GLY A 5 -17.68 -8.11 4.32
C GLY A 5 -18.13 -8.11 2.84
N LYS A 6 -19.14 -7.33 2.43
CA LYS A 6 -19.54 -7.20 1.01
C LYS A 6 -19.58 -5.73 0.57
N GLY A 7 -18.99 -5.41 -0.59
CA GLY A 7 -19.08 -4.09 -1.23
C GLY A 7 -17.76 -3.35 -1.49
N GLY A 8 -16.60 -3.98 -1.27
CA GLY A 8 -15.31 -3.39 -1.60
C GLY A 8 -15.17 -3.09 -3.09
N ARG A 9 -14.69 -1.88 -3.42
CA ARG A 9 -14.25 -1.52 -4.77
C ARG A 9 -12.73 -1.55 -4.78
N TYR A 10 -12.15 -2.07 -5.85
CA TYR A 10 -10.72 -2.06 -6.05
C TYR A 10 -10.40 -1.47 -7.42
N PHE A 11 -9.25 -0.82 -7.51
CA PHE A 11 -8.70 -0.28 -8.73
C PHE A 11 -7.32 -0.88 -8.93
N TRP A 12 -6.95 -1.15 -10.16
CA TRP A 12 -5.63 -1.68 -10.50
C TRP A 12 -5.06 -0.91 -11.69
N GLN A 13 -3.74 -0.77 -11.72
CA GLN A 13 -3.02 -0.16 -12.82
C GLN A 13 -1.83 -1.03 -13.17
N ARG A 14 -1.65 -1.36 -14.46
CA ARG A 14 -0.44 -2.03 -14.95
C ARG A 14 0.54 -1.00 -15.50
N ARG A 15 1.79 -1.07 -15.06
CA ARG A 15 2.90 -0.24 -15.56
C ARG A 15 4.00 -1.14 -16.10
N ARG A 16 4.64 -0.73 -17.20
CA ARG A 16 5.89 -1.34 -17.68
C ARG A 16 7.03 -0.51 -17.12
N GLU A 17 7.76 -1.08 -16.17
CA GLU A 17 8.95 -0.47 -15.59
C GLU A 17 10.18 -1.34 -15.88
N ARG A 18 11.37 -0.75 -15.71
CA ARG A 18 12.63 -1.47 -15.85
C ARG A 18 12.69 -2.54 -14.75
N ASN A 19 13.22 -3.73 -15.08
CA ASN A 19 13.35 -4.79 -14.08
C ASN A 19 14.19 -4.30 -12.88
N PRO A 20 13.67 -4.42 -11.64
CA PRO A 20 14.44 -4.08 -10.46
C PRO A 20 15.66 -4.99 -10.38
N ARG A 21 16.80 -4.41 -9.98
CA ARG A 21 18.11 -5.09 -9.90
C ARG A 21 18.22 -5.96 -8.65
N SER A 22 17.33 -5.74 -7.68
CA SER A 22 17.29 -6.51 -6.43
C SER A 22 15.88 -6.59 -5.85
N ILE A 23 15.66 -7.58 -4.98
CA ILE A 23 14.44 -7.68 -4.16
C ILE A 23 14.25 -6.40 -3.34
N ARG A 24 15.36 -5.80 -2.86
CA ARG A 24 15.35 -4.56 -2.10
C ARG A 24 14.77 -3.40 -2.91
N GLU A 25 15.28 -3.21 -4.12
CA GLU A 25 14.79 -2.18 -5.04
C GLU A 25 13.32 -2.39 -5.40
N ARG A 26 12.91 -3.64 -5.62
CA ARG A 26 11.51 -3.97 -5.90
C ARG A 26 10.57 -3.54 -4.77
N ILE A 27 10.88 -3.94 -3.55
CA ILE A 27 10.07 -3.60 -2.36
C ILE A 27 10.03 -2.09 -2.13
N TRP A 28 11.19 -1.42 -2.23
CA TRP A 28 11.27 0.05 -2.12
C TRP A 28 10.39 0.73 -3.17
N ARG A 29 10.46 0.25 -4.42
CA ARG A 29 9.69 0.81 -5.52
C ARG A 29 8.19 0.62 -5.33
N GLU A 30 7.75 -0.58 -4.94
CA GLU A 30 6.35 -0.88 -4.68
C GLU A 30 5.79 0.03 -3.58
N ALA A 31 6.50 0.15 -2.46
CA ALA A 31 6.06 1.00 -1.35
C ALA A 31 6.05 2.49 -1.71
N TRP A 32 7.05 2.96 -2.47
CA TRP A 32 7.09 4.34 -2.97
C TRP A 32 5.90 4.65 -3.87
N LEU A 33 5.54 3.73 -4.77
CA LEU A 33 4.38 3.90 -5.64
C LEU A 33 3.07 3.94 -4.84
N SER A 34 2.93 3.12 -3.79
CA SER A 34 1.78 3.17 -2.89
C SER A 34 1.69 4.51 -2.15
N TYR A 35 2.82 5.03 -1.67
CA TYR A 35 2.90 6.34 -1.03
C TYR A 35 2.53 7.48 -1.99
N GLU A 36 3.10 7.48 -3.19
CA GLU A 36 2.82 8.52 -4.18
C GLU A 36 1.33 8.55 -4.56
N LEU A 37 0.71 7.37 -4.73
CA LEU A 37 -0.71 7.25 -4.98
C LEU A 37 -1.55 7.77 -3.81
N ALA A 38 -1.20 7.37 -2.58
CA ALA A 38 -1.88 7.83 -1.36
C ALA A 38 -1.85 9.35 -1.24
N ARG A 39 -0.68 9.97 -1.47
CA ARG A 39 -0.50 11.42 -1.44
C ARG A 39 -1.40 12.12 -2.46
N ARG A 40 -1.37 11.69 -3.73
CA ARG A 40 -2.22 12.26 -4.79
C ARG A 40 -3.72 12.07 -4.50
N LEU A 41 -4.09 10.95 -3.88
CA LEU A 41 -5.47 10.68 -3.50
C LEU A 41 -5.93 11.63 -2.38
N VAL A 42 -5.11 11.85 -1.36
CA VAL A 42 -5.40 12.82 -0.30
C VAL A 42 -5.57 14.21 -0.87
N GLU A 43 -4.65 14.67 -1.73
CA GLU A 43 -4.75 15.98 -2.39
C GLU A 43 -6.07 16.11 -3.16
N ALA A 44 -6.40 15.12 -4.00
CA ALA A 44 -7.63 15.13 -4.80
C ALA A 44 -8.92 15.07 -3.95
N LEU A 45 -8.87 14.43 -2.77
CA LEU A 45 -10.00 14.39 -1.84
C LEU A 45 -10.16 15.73 -1.10
N GLN A 46 -9.06 16.37 -0.73
CA GLN A 46 -9.04 17.69 -0.10
C GLN A 46 -9.56 18.78 -1.05
N GLU A 47 -9.13 18.77 -2.31
CA GLU A 47 -9.63 19.68 -3.36
C GLU A 47 -11.14 19.58 -3.58
N ARG A 48 -11.73 18.42 -3.27
CA ARG A 48 -13.18 18.15 -3.39
C ARG A 48 -13.94 18.30 -2.07
N GLU A 49 -13.30 18.80 -1.03
CA GLU A 49 -13.87 18.98 0.31
C GLU A 49 -14.45 17.68 0.91
N VAL A 50 -13.91 16.52 0.51
CA VAL A 50 -14.31 15.23 1.09
C VAL A 50 -13.61 15.07 2.43
N LEU A 51 -14.37 15.15 3.53
CA LEU A 51 -13.85 14.98 4.89
C LEU A 51 -14.09 13.56 5.43
N GLY A 52 -13.34 13.18 6.46
CA GLY A 52 -13.59 11.97 7.25
C GLY A 52 -13.14 10.65 6.60
N PHE A 53 -12.17 10.68 5.69
CA PHE A 53 -11.59 9.45 5.13
C PHE A 53 -10.42 8.94 5.97
N HIS A 54 -10.30 7.61 6.07
CA HIS A 54 -9.16 6.94 6.68
C HIS A 54 -8.40 6.21 5.58
N LEU A 55 -7.17 6.66 5.31
CA LEU A 55 -6.30 6.04 4.32
C LEU A 55 -5.21 5.23 5.01
N GLU A 56 -5.09 3.97 4.60
CA GLU A 56 -4.04 3.07 5.06
C GLU A 56 -3.24 2.56 3.86
N ILE A 57 -1.92 2.49 4.00
CA ILE A 57 -1.04 1.87 3.03
C ILE A 57 -0.72 0.45 3.51
N HIS A 58 -0.97 -0.52 2.64
CA HIS A 58 -0.76 -1.93 2.93
C HIS A 58 0.49 -2.38 2.21
N VAL A 59 1.49 -2.84 2.96
CA VAL A 59 2.80 -3.25 2.42
C VAL A 59 2.90 -4.77 2.54
N ASP A 60 2.83 -5.47 1.41
CA ASP A 60 2.89 -6.94 1.36
C ASP A 60 4.34 -7.42 1.37
N VAL A 61 4.95 -7.43 2.56
CA VAL A 61 6.30 -7.98 2.76
C VAL A 61 6.30 -8.84 4.02
N GLY A 62 6.77 -10.09 3.89
CA GLY A 62 6.92 -11.02 5.00
C GLY A 62 8.04 -10.62 5.96
N ARG A 63 7.86 -10.85 7.27
CA ARG A 63 8.82 -10.52 8.33
C ARG A 63 10.04 -11.47 8.43
N SER A 64 10.24 -12.38 7.49
CA SER A 64 11.30 -13.39 7.55
C SER A 64 12.58 -12.98 6.82
N GLY A 65 13.71 -12.91 7.52
CA GLY A 65 15.06 -12.82 6.94
C GLY A 65 15.57 -11.39 6.63
N ARG A 66 16.50 -11.28 5.67
CA ARG A 66 17.23 -10.04 5.26
C ARG A 66 16.35 -8.88 4.80
N THR A 67 15.06 -9.12 4.61
CA THR A 67 14.07 -8.10 4.21
C THR A 67 13.48 -7.35 5.40
N ARG A 68 13.72 -7.76 6.64
CA ARG A 68 13.15 -7.10 7.83
C ARG A 68 13.60 -5.64 7.98
N GLU A 69 14.90 -5.37 7.87
CA GLU A 69 15.44 -4.01 7.98
C GLU A 69 14.86 -3.08 6.91
N LEU A 70 14.73 -3.60 5.68
CA LEU A 70 14.10 -2.90 4.58
C LEU A 70 12.62 -2.59 4.85
N VAL A 71 11.88 -3.53 5.44
CA VAL A 71 10.50 -3.31 5.83
C VAL A 71 10.39 -2.23 6.90
N GLU A 72 11.25 -2.26 7.91
CA GLU A 72 11.26 -1.27 8.98
C GLU A 72 11.57 0.14 8.43
N GLU A 73 12.50 0.26 7.48
CA GLU A 73 12.82 1.52 6.78
C GLU A 73 11.63 2.06 5.99
N VAL A 74 11.00 1.23 5.17
CA VAL A 74 9.83 1.59 4.36
C VAL A 74 8.62 1.96 5.24
N VAL A 75 8.36 1.16 6.27
CA VAL A 75 7.29 1.43 7.26
C VAL A 75 7.55 2.74 7.99
N GLY A 76 8.80 2.99 8.37
CA GLY A 76 9.24 4.24 8.99
C GLY A 76 8.99 5.45 8.10
N MET A 77 9.37 5.37 6.82
CA MET A 77 9.12 6.43 5.85
C MET A 77 7.62 6.74 5.69
N ILE A 78 6.78 5.71 5.53
CA ILE A 78 5.33 5.90 5.34
C ILE A 78 4.71 6.56 6.57
N ARG A 79 5.06 6.09 7.78
CA ARG A 79 4.58 6.67 9.05
C ARG A 79 5.07 8.10 9.24
N GLY A 80 6.33 8.38 8.93
CA GLY A 80 6.92 9.72 9.01
C GLY A 80 6.23 10.72 8.08
N SER A 81 5.56 10.24 7.03
CA SER A 81 4.80 11.06 6.09
C SER A 81 3.32 11.22 6.49
N GLY A 82 2.93 10.76 7.68
CA GLY A 82 1.58 10.92 8.23
C GLY A 82 0.56 9.87 7.79
N PHE A 83 0.98 8.83 7.08
CA PHE A 83 0.10 7.75 6.66
C PHE A 83 0.12 6.57 7.64
N ALA A 84 -1.07 5.99 7.88
CA ALA A 84 -1.16 4.71 8.56
C ALA A 84 -0.65 3.58 7.64
N VAL A 85 0.13 2.65 8.20
CA VAL A 85 0.69 1.51 7.45
C VAL A 85 0.34 0.20 8.13
N ARG A 86 -0.10 -0.78 7.34
CA ARG A 86 -0.39 -2.15 7.76
C ARG A 86 0.55 -3.13 7.06
N THR A 87 1.14 -4.03 7.83
CA THR A 87 1.91 -5.17 7.33
C THR A 87 1.10 -6.45 7.50
N LYS A 88 1.55 -7.60 6.98
CA LYS A 88 0.94 -8.89 7.36
C LYS A 88 1.08 -9.15 8.88
N PRO A 89 0.07 -9.76 9.55
CA PRO A 89 -1.19 -10.30 8.98
C PRO A 89 -2.32 -9.28 8.74
N GLU A 90 -2.18 -8.04 9.19
CA GLU A 90 -3.24 -7.03 9.13
C GLU A 90 -3.55 -6.55 7.70
N ALA A 91 -2.63 -6.78 6.76
CA ALA A 91 -2.79 -6.49 5.33
C ALA A 91 -3.55 -7.58 4.51
N TYR A 92 -4.15 -8.58 5.17
CA TYR A 92 -4.75 -9.76 4.51
C TYR A 92 -5.86 -9.42 3.49
N ALA A 93 -6.62 -8.34 3.71
CA ALA A 93 -7.65 -7.89 2.78
C ALA A 93 -7.06 -7.45 1.42
N ALA A 94 -5.86 -6.84 1.43
CA ALA A 94 -5.14 -6.49 0.21
C ALA A 94 -4.62 -7.74 -0.51
N SER A 95 -4.09 -8.74 0.22
CA SER A 95 -3.63 -10.00 -0.37
C SER A 95 -4.77 -10.74 -1.11
N THR A 96 -5.98 -10.78 -0.53
CA THR A 96 -7.15 -11.41 -1.17
C THR A 96 -7.54 -10.77 -2.51
N VAL A 97 -7.27 -9.48 -2.70
CA VAL A 97 -7.54 -8.76 -3.96
C VAL A 97 -6.36 -8.89 -4.93
N ALA A 98 -5.12 -8.86 -4.42
CA ALA A 98 -3.91 -9.03 -5.22
C ALA A 98 -3.85 -10.42 -5.89
N ASP A 99 -4.29 -11.47 -5.19
CA ASP A 99 -4.31 -12.85 -5.70
C ASP A 99 -5.32 -13.05 -6.85
N LYS A 100 -6.23 -12.09 -7.12
CA LYS A 100 -7.19 -12.20 -8.24
C LYS A 100 -6.58 -11.91 -9.61
N HIS A 101 -5.38 -11.33 -9.66
CA HIS A 101 -4.71 -10.90 -10.89
C HIS A 101 -3.28 -11.43 -11.02
N THR A 102 -2.91 -12.41 -10.19
CA THR A 102 -1.66 -13.18 -10.28
C THR A 102 -1.94 -14.52 -10.96
#